data_AF-A0A8B6CVY6-F1
#
_entry.id   AF-A0A8B6CVY6-F1
#
_cell.length_a   1.000
_cell.length_b   1.000
_cell.length_c   1.000
_cell.angle_alpha   90.00
_cell.angle_beta   90.00
_cell.angle_gamma   90.00
#
_symmetry.space_group_name_H-M   'P 1'
#
loop_
_entity.id
_entity.type
_entity.pdbx_description
1 polymer ?
#
loop_
_entity_poly.entity_id
_entity_poly.type
_entity_poly.pdbx_seq_one_letter_code
_entity_poly.pdbx_strand_id
1 'polypeptide(L)'
;MNISRLIFLLALYVIDVSEAASSPSPPCVPDTSHKDSWRKEDFPNPQINIDKCGRNCKKSWICDPSHILSRQSGDELDELMGKVSRSGTCSCSECSYPDGYNIAVALVPSMSYFGSDARAAAQSFAYYLRVNWDFEECDNNVVIFISRNDKK
;
A
#
# COMPACT_ATOMS: atom_id res chain seq x y z
N MET A 1 -28.77 -52.76 13.99
CA MET A 1 -28.14 -51.65 13.25
C MET A 1 -26.88 -51.27 14.01
N ASN A 2 -25.70 -51.56 13.45
CA ASN A 2 -24.43 -51.58 14.19
C ASN A 2 -23.85 -50.15 14.28
N ILE A 3 -23.62 -49.66 15.49
CA ILE A 3 -23.22 -48.27 15.77
C ILE A 3 -21.94 -47.89 15.01
N SER A 4 -21.04 -48.86 14.79
CA SER A 4 -19.83 -48.69 13.99
C SER A 4 -20.08 -48.33 12.52
N ARG A 5 -21.19 -48.79 11.91
CA ARG A 5 -21.56 -48.40 10.54
C ARG A 5 -22.11 -46.98 10.48
N LEU A 6 -22.78 -46.51 11.53
CA LEU A 6 -23.33 -45.16 11.59
C LEU A 6 -22.21 -44.12 11.79
N ILE A 7 -21.21 -44.46 12.61
CA ILE A 7 -20.01 -43.63 12.81
C ILE A 7 -19.18 -43.54 11.51
N PHE A 8 -19.02 -44.64 10.77
CA PHE A 8 -18.32 -44.62 9.48
C PHE A 8 -19.05 -43.80 8.42
N LEU A 9 -20.39 -43.88 8.36
CA LEU A 9 -21.19 -43.09 7.41
C LEU A 9 -21.21 -41.60 7.76
N LEU A 10 -21.27 -41.26 9.05
CA LEU A 10 -21.13 -39.87 9.51
C LEU A 10 -19.73 -39.32 9.27
N ALA A 11 -18.68 -40.13 9.48
CA ALA A 11 -17.30 -39.72 9.20
C ALA A 11 -17.09 -39.42 7.71
N LEU A 12 -17.65 -40.24 6.81
CA LEU A 12 -17.59 -39.99 5.36
C LEU A 12 -18.40 -38.74 4.96
N TYR A 13 -19.55 -38.48 5.60
CA TYR A 13 -20.36 -37.30 5.33
C TYR A 13 -19.69 -35.99 5.80
N VAL A 14 -18.83 -36.03 6.82
CA VAL A 14 -18.11 -34.85 7.32
C VAL A 14 -16.89 -34.50 6.45
N ILE A 15 -16.29 -35.49 5.77
CA ILE A 15 -15.11 -35.26 4.91
C ILE A 15 -15.48 -34.50 3.62
N ASP A 16 -16.71 -34.67 3.09
CA ASP A 16 -17.13 -34.04 1.83
C ASP A 16 -17.47 -32.54 1.95
N VAL A 17 -17.62 -32.00 3.16
CA VAL A 17 -18.13 -30.61 3.36
C VAL A 17 -17.01 -29.62 3.71
N SER A 18 -15.78 -30.07 3.99
CA SER A 18 -14.72 -29.18 4.52
C SER A 18 -13.66 -28.70 3.51
N GLU A 19 -13.76 -29.03 2.23
CA GLU A 19 -12.73 -28.63 1.27
C GLU A 19 -13.34 -28.06 -0.01
N ALA A 20 -14.05 -26.94 0.15
CA ALA A 20 -14.09 -25.95 -0.91
C ALA A 20 -12.65 -25.41 -1.06
N ALA A 21 -11.84 -26.09 -1.88
CA ALA A 21 -10.52 -25.64 -2.27
C ALA A 21 -10.63 -24.21 -2.78
N SER A 22 -10.14 -23.25 -2.00
CA SER A 22 -9.97 -21.88 -2.47
C SER A 22 -8.99 -21.95 -3.64
N SER A 23 -9.50 -21.70 -4.85
CA SER A 23 -8.64 -21.51 -6.03
C SER A 23 -7.51 -20.55 -5.64
N PRO A 24 -6.23 -20.89 -5.86
CA PRO A 24 -5.15 -19.97 -5.56
C PRO A 24 -5.43 -18.66 -6.30
N SER A 25 -5.39 -17.55 -5.59
CA SER A 25 -5.45 -16.23 -6.21
C SER A 25 -4.34 -16.15 -7.26
N PRO A 26 -4.59 -15.51 -8.43
CA PRO A 26 -3.56 -15.35 -9.44
C PRO A 26 -2.31 -14.72 -8.82
N PRO A 27 -1.11 -15.14 -9.25
CA PRO A 27 0.12 -14.47 -8.83
C PRO A 27 0.05 -13.00 -9.22
N CYS A 28 0.47 -12.12 -8.31
CA CYS A 28 0.50 -10.69 -8.62
C CYS A 28 1.46 -10.42 -9.79
N VAL A 29 0.99 -9.62 -10.75
CA VAL A 29 1.76 -9.25 -11.94
C VAL A 29 2.13 -7.77 -11.80
N PRO A 30 3.43 -7.42 -11.66
CA PRO A 30 3.83 -6.02 -11.56
C PRO A 30 3.45 -5.23 -12.82
N ASP A 31 2.96 -4.01 -12.63
CA ASP A 31 2.76 -3.05 -13.71
C ASP A 31 4.12 -2.53 -14.18
N THR A 32 4.44 -2.77 -15.45
CA THR A 32 5.67 -2.30 -16.08
C THR A 32 5.43 -1.07 -16.96
N SER A 33 4.24 -0.47 -16.89
CA SER A 33 3.93 0.73 -17.67
C SER A 33 4.73 1.92 -17.16
N HIS A 34 5.52 2.50 -18.06
CA HIS A 34 6.31 3.68 -17.76
C HIS A 34 5.48 4.94 -18.03
N LYS A 35 5.41 5.84 -17.04
CA LYS A 35 4.81 7.18 -17.19
C LYS A 35 5.82 8.24 -16.77
N ASP A 36 5.97 9.25 -17.62
CA ASP A 36 6.83 10.42 -17.36
C ASP A 36 6.14 11.50 -16.50
N SER A 37 4.82 11.45 -16.39
CA SER A 37 4.03 12.43 -15.64
C SER A 37 2.81 11.78 -15.01
N TRP A 38 2.45 12.24 -13.82
CA TRP A 38 1.36 11.69 -13.03
C TRP A 38 0.36 12.76 -12.62
N ARG A 39 -0.93 12.46 -12.79
CA ARG A 39 -2.00 13.17 -12.08
C ARG A 39 -2.18 12.54 -10.72
N LYS A 40 -2.53 13.36 -9.71
CA LYS A 40 -2.77 12.87 -8.35
C LYS A 40 -3.93 11.87 -8.27
N GLU A 41 -4.95 12.04 -9.11
CA GLU A 41 -6.10 11.13 -9.13
C GLU A 41 -5.77 9.73 -9.65
N ASP A 42 -4.73 9.60 -10.48
CA ASP A 42 -4.31 8.35 -11.11
C ASP A 42 -3.14 7.67 -10.36
N PHE A 43 -2.64 8.29 -9.29
CA PHE A 43 -1.43 7.83 -8.61
C PHE A 43 -1.75 6.66 -7.64
N PRO A 44 -1.06 5.51 -7.75
CA PRO A 44 -1.49 4.29 -7.07
C PRO A 44 -1.27 4.36 -5.54
N ASN A 45 -2.15 3.69 -4.78
CA ASN A 45 -1.98 3.54 -3.33
C ASN A 45 -1.06 2.33 -3.05
N PRO A 46 0.07 2.48 -2.35
CA PRO A 46 1.05 1.40 -2.17
C PRO A 46 0.60 0.30 -1.19
N GLN A 47 -0.51 0.51 -0.47
CA GLN A 47 -1.13 -0.47 0.41
C GLN A 47 -2.20 -1.32 -0.30
N ILE A 48 -2.76 -0.80 -1.40
CA ILE A 48 -3.90 -1.40 -2.12
C ILE A 48 -3.50 -1.85 -3.54
N ASN A 49 -2.84 -0.97 -4.30
CA ASN A 49 -2.38 -1.17 -5.67
C ASN A 49 -0.91 -1.62 -5.70
N ILE A 50 -0.60 -2.70 -4.99
CA ILE A 50 0.76 -3.19 -4.75
C ILE A 50 1.52 -3.55 -6.05
N ASP A 51 0.78 -3.91 -7.09
CA ASP A 51 1.26 -4.20 -8.44
C ASP A 51 1.74 -2.93 -9.17
N LYS A 52 1.14 -1.77 -8.86
CA LYS A 52 1.34 -0.52 -9.59
C LYS A 52 2.37 0.41 -8.97
N CYS A 53 2.75 0.23 -7.72
CA CYS A 53 3.66 1.15 -7.02
C CYS A 53 5.15 0.87 -7.24
N GLY A 54 5.52 -0.01 -8.18
CA GLY A 54 6.92 -0.29 -8.52
C GLY A 54 7.72 -1.00 -7.42
N ARG A 55 7.02 -1.66 -6.47
CA ARG A 55 7.62 -2.41 -5.35
C ARG A 55 7.49 -3.93 -5.52
N ASN A 56 7.44 -4.43 -6.76
CA ASN A 56 7.37 -5.86 -7.09
C ASN A 56 6.28 -6.61 -6.31
N CYS A 57 5.03 -6.11 -6.35
CA CYS A 57 3.89 -6.74 -5.68
C CYS A 57 4.04 -6.86 -4.16
N LYS A 58 4.86 -6.00 -3.54
CA LYS A 58 5.03 -5.91 -2.09
C LYS A 58 4.24 -4.71 -1.56
N LYS A 59 3.40 -4.95 -0.56
CA LYS A 59 2.80 -3.90 0.27
C LYS A 59 3.92 -3.06 0.89
N SER A 60 3.85 -1.74 0.77
CA SER A 60 4.95 -0.84 1.12
C SER A 60 4.45 0.54 1.54
N TRP A 61 5.24 1.28 2.31
CA TRP A 61 5.04 2.70 2.57
C TRP A 61 5.52 3.59 1.42
N ILE A 62 6.19 3.01 0.41
CA ILE A 62 6.78 3.72 -0.71
C ILE A 62 5.99 3.39 -1.99
N CYS A 63 5.54 4.42 -2.68
CA CYS A 63 5.04 4.29 -4.05
C CYS A 63 5.99 4.98 -5.02
N ASP A 64 6.66 4.16 -5.83
CA ASP A 64 7.64 4.57 -6.83
C ASP A 64 7.42 3.83 -8.16
N PRO A 65 6.32 4.12 -8.86
CA PRO A 65 5.95 3.42 -10.10
C PRO A 65 6.95 3.65 -11.23
N SER A 66 7.74 4.73 -11.18
CA SER A 66 8.72 5.09 -12.19
C SER A 66 10.15 4.66 -11.82
N HIS A 67 10.32 3.86 -10.76
CA HIS A 67 11.61 3.32 -10.30
C HIS A 67 12.69 4.40 -10.15
N ILE A 68 12.31 5.51 -9.53
CA ILE A 68 13.18 6.63 -9.18
C ILE A 68 14.27 6.18 -8.20
N LEU A 69 13.90 5.35 -7.24
CA LEU A 69 14.81 4.73 -6.30
C LEU A 69 15.33 3.40 -6.85
N SER A 70 16.56 3.07 -6.48
CA SER A 70 17.03 1.68 -6.60
C SER A 70 16.15 0.77 -5.74
N ARG A 71 16.07 -0.51 -6.11
CA ARG A 71 15.33 -1.51 -5.32
C ARG A 71 15.77 -1.50 -3.86
N GLN A 72 17.09 -1.52 -3.64
CA GLN A 72 17.71 -1.51 -2.31
C GLN A 72 17.34 -0.25 -1.52
N SER A 73 17.52 0.94 -2.09
CA SER A 73 17.19 2.19 -1.39
C SER A 73 15.70 2.28 -1.05
N GLY A 74 14.83 1.80 -1.93
CA GLY A 74 13.40 1.71 -1.63
C GLY A 74 13.07 0.69 -0.53
N ASP A 75 13.81 -0.43 -0.45
CA ASP A 75 13.61 -1.45 0.60
C ASP A 75 14.07 -0.91 1.97
N GLU A 76 15.23 -0.24 2.02
CA GLU A 76 15.75 0.40 3.23
C GLU A 76 14.82 1.51 3.73
N LEU A 77 14.29 2.33 2.81
CA LEU A 77 13.35 3.40 3.16
C LEU A 77 12.01 2.85 3.65
N ASP A 78 11.48 1.80 3.00
CA ASP A 78 10.27 1.10 3.42
C ASP A 78 10.39 0.52 4.83
N GLU A 79 11.53 -0.10 5.14
CA GLU A 79 11.83 -0.62 6.47
C GLU A 79 11.86 0.50 7.52
N LEU A 80 12.51 1.63 7.21
CA LEU A 80 12.58 2.78 8.09
C LEU A 80 11.18 3.35 8.39
N MET A 81 10.34 3.55 7.36
CA MET A 81 8.97 4.04 7.54
C MET A 81 8.14 3.06 8.39
N GLY A 82 8.27 1.76 8.12
CA GLY A 82 7.61 0.72 8.91
C GLY A 82 8.08 0.70 10.37
N LYS A 83 9.35 1.02 10.64
CA LYS A 83 9.86 1.15 12.00
C LYS A 83 9.24 2.37 12.70
N VAL A 84 9.12 3.51 12.03
CA VAL A 84 8.46 4.70 12.60
C VAL A 84 7.01 4.41 12.97
N SER A 85 6.26 3.77 12.06
CA SER A 85 4.89 3.32 12.31
C SER A 85 4.80 2.34 13.49
N ARG A 86 5.72 1.37 13.63
CA ARG A 86 5.64 0.36 14.71
C ARG A 86 6.22 0.77 16.06
N SER A 87 7.14 1.73 16.09
CA SER A 87 7.89 2.10 17.30
C SER A 87 7.75 3.57 17.70
N GLY A 88 6.99 4.33 16.92
CA GLY A 88 6.67 5.72 17.21
C GLY A 88 5.70 5.89 18.38
N THR A 89 5.58 7.14 18.82
CA THR A 89 4.57 7.57 19.79
C THR A 89 3.37 8.10 19.02
N CYS A 90 2.20 7.54 19.33
CA CYS A 90 0.92 8.02 18.87
C CYS A 90 0.55 9.35 19.53
N SER A 91 0.02 10.30 18.77
CA SER A 91 -0.48 11.58 19.30
C SER A 91 -2.00 11.62 19.51
N CYS A 92 -2.70 10.50 19.31
CA CYS A 92 -4.14 10.40 19.43
C CYS A 92 -4.63 10.26 20.87
N SER A 93 -5.92 10.53 21.07
CA SER A 93 -6.59 10.33 22.37
C SER A 93 -6.66 8.84 22.77
N GLU A 94 -6.81 7.97 21.78
CA GLU A 94 -6.79 6.52 21.93
C GLU A 94 -5.91 5.94 20.83
N CYS A 95 -5.05 4.99 21.21
CA CYS A 95 -4.08 4.42 20.28
C CYS A 95 -4.08 2.90 20.36
N SER A 96 -4.13 2.23 19.21
CA SER A 96 -4.09 0.77 19.09
C SER A 96 -2.66 0.31 18.86
N TYR A 97 -2.00 -0.25 19.87
CA TYR A 97 -0.60 -0.67 19.74
C TYR A 97 -0.40 -1.72 18.62
N PRO A 98 0.58 -1.54 17.71
CA PRO A 98 1.46 -0.38 17.55
C PRO A 98 0.83 0.76 16.70
N ASP A 99 1.04 2.02 17.11
CA ASP A 99 0.31 3.21 16.60
C ASP A 99 1.22 4.45 16.40
N GLY A 100 2.39 4.27 15.81
CA GLY A 100 3.24 5.40 15.41
C GLY A 100 2.70 6.10 14.17
N TYR A 101 3.34 7.19 13.76
CA TYR A 101 2.98 7.87 12.51
C TYR A 101 3.17 6.95 11.29
N ASN A 102 2.14 6.88 10.45
CA ASN A 102 2.19 6.21 9.17
C ASN A 102 2.70 7.18 8.11
N ILE A 103 4.01 7.15 7.88
CA ILE A 103 4.67 8.00 6.90
C ILE A 103 4.80 7.23 5.59
N ALA A 104 4.14 7.72 4.54
CA ALA A 104 4.28 7.20 3.20
C ALA A 104 5.03 8.17 2.29
N VAL A 105 5.68 7.62 1.26
CA VAL A 105 6.46 8.38 0.29
C VAL A 105 5.92 8.14 -1.11
N ALA A 106 5.63 9.22 -1.83
CA ALA A 106 5.16 9.22 -3.20
C ALA A 106 6.21 9.87 -4.11
N LEU A 107 6.69 9.12 -5.10
CA LEU A 107 7.75 9.54 -6.02
C LEU A 107 7.22 9.58 -7.44
N VAL A 108 7.34 10.73 -8.09
CA VAL A 108 6.98 10.91 -9.51
C VAL A 108 8.12 11.57 -10.27
N PRO A 109 8.29 11.28 -11.58
CA PRO A 109 9.25 12.02 -12.41
C PRO A 109 8.79 13.47 -12.54
N SER A 110 7.53 13.69 -12.94
CA SER A 110 6.86 14.99 -13.02
C SER A 110 5.41 14.89 -12.57
N MET A 111 4.85 16.02 -12.12
CA MET A 111 3.43 16.19 -11.89
C MET A 111 2.72 16.63 -13.17
N SER A 112 1.50 16.16 -13.35
CA SER A 112 0.55 16.71 -14.31
C SER A 112 -0.40 17.63 -13.55
N TYR A 113 -0.32 18.92 -13.83
CA TYR A 113 -1.14 19.95 -13.20
C TYR A 113 -1.45 21.10 -14.16
N PHE A 114 -2.52 21.84 -13.87
CA PHE A 114 -2.87 23.05 -14.61
C PHE A 114 -2.35 24.28 -13.87
N GLY A 115 -1.93 25.29 -14.63
CA GLY A 115 -1.37 26.54 -14.10
C GLY A 115 0.16 26.53 -14.03
N SER A 116 0.74 27.57 -13.44
CA SER A 116 2.19 27.79 -13.39
C SER A 116 2.83 27.59 -12.02
N ASP A 117 2.04 27.43 -10.95
CA ASP A 117 2.55 27.27 -9.59
C ASP A 117 2.78 25.79 -9.24
N ALA A 118 4.00 25.33 -9.52
CA ALA A 118 4.45 23.98 -9.19
C ALA A 118 4.42 23.67 -7.68
N ARG A 119 4.59 24.68 -6.82
CA ARG A 119 4.57 24.48 -5.36
C ARG A 119 3.16 24.20 -4.87
N ALA A 120 2.21 25.03 -5.30
CA ALA A 120 0.80 24.80 -4.99
C ALA A 120 0.32 23.46 -5.53
N ALA A 121 0.76 23.07 -6.74
CA ALA A 121 0.46 21.76 -7.32
C ALA A 121 1.00 20.61 -6.46
N ALA A 122 2.26 20.67 -6.02
CA ALA A 122 2.86 19.64 -5.16
C ALA A 122 2.15 19.52 -3.80
N GLN A 123 1.81 20.64 -3.18
CA GLN A 123 1.04 20.67 -1.93
C GLN A 123 -0.35 20.04 -2.12
N SER A 124 -1.02 20.37 -3.24
CA SER A 124 -2.31 19.78 -3.60
C SER A 124 -2.21 18.28 -3.87
N PHE A 125 -1.11 17.82 -4.48
CA PHE A 125 -0.83 16.41 -4.72
C PHE A 125 -0.66 15.66 -3.40
N ALA A 126 0.25 16.13 -2.53
CA ALA A 126 0.52 15.52 -1.23
C ALA A 126 -0.75 15.45 -0.36
N TYR A 127 -1.52 16.54 -0.31
CA TYR A 127 -2.78 16.59 0.42
C TYR A 127 -3.80 15.58 -0.13
N TYR A 128 -3.96 15.52 -1.44
CA TYR A 128 -4.86 14.56 -2.07
C TYR A 128 -4.50 13.12 -1.72
N LEU A 129 -3.21 12.75 -1.81
CA LEU A 129 -2.76 11.41 -1.45
C LEU A 129 -2.99 11.11 0.02
N ARG A 130 -2.68 12.05 0.93
CA ARG A 130 -2.92 11.86 2.38
C ARG A 130 -4.38 11.51 2.66
N VAL A 131 -5.32 12.25 2.04
CA VAL A 131 -6.76 12.05 2.23
C VAL A 131 -7.26 10.77 1.55
N ASN A 132 -6.79 10.44 0.35
CA ASN A 132 -7.33 9.32 -0.43
C ASN A 132 -6.67 7.98 -0.12
N TRP A 133 -5.42 7.99 0.35
CA TRP A 133 -4.77 6.77 0.78
C TRP A 133 -5.24 6.30 2.15
N ASP A 134 -5.68 7.26 2.98
CA ASP A 134 -6.41 7.08 4.23
C ASP A 134 -5.95 5.85 5.04
N PHE A 135 -4.71 5.91 5.53
CA PHE A 135 -4.10 4.73 6.10
C PHE A 135 -4.72 4.32 7.44
N GLU A 136 -5.24 5.25 8.26
CA GLU A 136 -5.83 4.98 9.57
C GLU A 136 -6.73 6.12 10.06
N GLU A 137 -7.52 5.82 11.09
CA GLU A 137 -8.32 6.79 11.84
C GLU A 137 -7.40 7.63 12.75
N CYS A 138 -7.75 8.90 13.01
CA CYS A 138 -7.02 9.87 13.84
C CYS A 138 -5.85 10.66 13.19
N ASP A 139 -5.81 10.80 11.86
CA ASP A 139 -4.91 11.75 11.18
C ASP A 139 -3.38 11.56 11.46
N ASN A 140 -2.96 10.39 11.95
CA ASN A 140 -1.54 10.03 12.15
C ASN A 140 -0.80 9.69 10.83
N ASN A 141 -1.41 9.99 9.69
CA ASN A 141 -0.87 9.70 8.37
C ASN A 141 -0.15 10.92 7.76
N VAL A 142 1.08 10.70 7.33
CA VAL A 142 1.90 11.72 6.68
C VAL A 142 2.25 11.23 5.28
N VAL A 143 2.11 12.08 4.28
CA VAL A 143 2.59 11.80 2.92
C VAL A 143 3.71 12.77 2.57
N ILE A 144 4.89 12.21 2.30
CA ILE A 144 6.01 12.91 1.70
C ILE A 144 5.91 12.71 0.20
N PHE A 145 5.60 13.78 -0.52
CA PHE A 145 5.51 13.77 -1.97
C PHE A 145 6.75 14.43 -2.57
N ILE A 146 7.34 13.80 -3.57
CA ILE A 146 8.52 14.31 -4.29
C ILE A 146 8.27 14.22 -5.79
N SER A 147 8.40 15.35 -6.47
CA SER A 147 8.47 15.41 -7.93
C SER A 147 9.88 15.78 -8.39
N ARG A 148 10.57 14.80 -8.99
CA ARG A 148 12.00 14.91 -9.32
C ARG A 148 12.30 16.06 -10.26
N ASN A 149 11.61 16.11 -11.41
CA ASN A 149 11.91 17.05 -12.47
C ASN A 149 11.34 18.45 -12.18
N ASP A 150 10.24 18.53 -11.41
CA ASP A 150 9.66 19.80 -10.97
C ASP A 150 10.41 20.42 -9.77
N LYS A 151 11.29 19.64 -9.12
CA LYS A 151 12.05 20.02 -7.93
C LYS A 151 11.12 20.50 -6.81
N LYS A 152 10.18 19.63 -6.43
CA LYS A 152 9.17 19.86 -5.40
C LYS A 152 9.08 18.70 -4.44
#